data_AF-A0A5J4KD04-F1
#
_entry.id   AF-A0A5J4KD04-F1
#
_cell.length_a   1.000
_cell.length_b   1.000
_cell.length_c   1.000
_cell.angle_alpha   90.00
_cell.angle_beta   90.00
_cell.angle_gamma   90.00
#
_symmetry.space_group_name_H-M   'P 1'
#
loop_
_entity.id
_entity.type
_entity.pdbx_description
1 polymer ?
#
loop_
_entity_poly.entity_id
_entity_poly.type
_entity_poly.pdbx_seq_one_letter_code
_entity_poly.pdbx_strand_id
1 'polypeptide(L)'
;MQKVHSYHFNLEVEHPGSGATLVIQSADGDLLVPDRLQADAGALVLGSLVQVKIIVVGGQQYMTDPITGRWQTINGLPDPRVLSDSRTGIAALLGQIRNPSTPGESSIDGVACWNITGKLDAAYLRGLLGDQTRAGSLLDAAVWIGKNDQLPHQIRLTGVAADGDTSQTVRTLKLSKFNETITISAPAV
;
A
#
# COMPACT_ATOMS: atom_id res chain seq x y z
N MET A 1 -10.31 -6.21 12.40
CA MET A 1 -8.97 -6.54 11.87
C MET A 1 -7.96 -7.09 12.89
N GLN A 2 -8.26 -7.16 14.18
CA GLN A 2 -7.31 -7.51 15.26
C GLN A 2 -6.73 -8.97 15.23
N LYS A 3 -6.84 -9.69 14.11
CA LYS A 3 -6.48 -11.12 13.95
C LYS A 3 -5.70 -11.45 12.66
N VAL A 4 -5.31 -10.46 11.86
CA VAL A 4 -4.51 -10.70 10.65
C VAL A 4 -3.03 -10.64 11.01
N HIS A 5 -2.30 -11.74 10.79
CA HIS A 5 -0.88 -11.88 11.08
C HIS A 5 -0.01 -11.86 9.82
N SER A 6 -0.58 -12.15 8.66
CA SER A 6 0.07 -12.04 7.37
C SER A 6 -0.96 -11.74 6.29
N TYR A 7 -0.52 -11.15 5.18
CA TYR A 7 -1.32 -11.02 3.97
C TYR A 7 -0.43 -10.74 2.77
N HIS A 8 -0.93 -11.10 1.60
CA HIS A 8 -0.38 -10.67 0.33
C HIS A 8 -1.01 -9.34 -0.09
N PHE A 9 -0.21 -8.45 -0.66
CA PHE A 9 -0.66 -7.17 -1.17
C PHE A 9 -0.18 -6.94 -2.60
N ASN A 10 -1.03 -6.28 -3.37
CA ASN A 10 -0.68 -5.77 -4.69
C ASN A 10 -1.10 -4.29 -4.76
N LEU A 11 -0.12 -3.43 -5.01
CA LEU A 11 -0.30 -1.99 -5.20
C LEU A 11 -0.07 -1.67 -6.67
N GLU A 12 -0.98 -0.90 -7.24
CA GLU A 12 -0.85 -0.29 -8.56
C GLU A 12 -1.17 1.20 -8.49
N VAL A 13 -0.39 2.00 -9.23
CA VAL A 13 -0.57 3.44 -9.36
C VAL A 13 -0.82 3.79 -10.82
N GLU A 14 -2.03 4.26 -11.11
CA GLU A 14 -2.43 4.73 -12.44
C GLU A 14 -2.37 6.25 -12.49
N HIS A 15 -2.05 6.79 -13.67
CA HIS A 15 -1.83 8.23 -13.87
C HIS A 15 -0.91 8.84 -12.80
N PRO A 16 0.28 8.25 -12.56
CA PRO A 16 1.19 8.78 -11.57
C PRO A 16 1.52 10.23 -11.88
N GLY A 17 1.58 11.04 -10.83
CA GLY A 17 2.05 12.41 -10.91
C GLY A 17 3.44 12.55 -11.52
N SER A 18 3.75 13.72 -12.04
CA SER A 18 5.10 14.09 -12.48
C SER A 18 5.68 15.10 -11.50
N GLY A 19 6.89 14.84 -10.98
CA GLY A 19 7.55 15.78 -10.06
C GLY A 19 8.43 15.14 -8.99
N ALA A 20 8.22 13.86 -8.68
CA ALA A 20 9.09 13.14 -7.75
C ALA A 20 10.28 12.50 -8.48
N THR A 21 11.45 12.52 -7.85
CA THR A 21 12.66 11.82 -8.33
C THR A 21 12.47 10.30 -8.38
N LEU A 22 11.62 9.78 -7.51
CA LEU A 22 11.24 8.37 -7.42
C LEU A 22 9.72 8.28 -7.32
N VAL A 23 9.11 7.54 -8.25
CA VAL A 23 7.66 7.26 -8.22
C VAL A 23 7.46 5.76 -8.18
N ILE A 24 6.89 5.24 -7.09
CA ILE A 24 6.45 3.85 -7.03
C ILE A 24 5.21 3.72 -7.93
N GLN A 25 5.30 2.85 -8.94
CA GLN A 25 4.19 2.54 -9.83
C GLN A 25 3.48 1.25 -9.42
N SER A 26 4.23 0.29 -8.90
CA SER A 26 3.66 -0.96 -8.43
C SER A 26 4.47 -1.59 -7.31
N ALA A 27 3.82 -2.41 -6.50
CA ALA A 27 4.48 -3.30 -5.56
C ALA A 27 3.62 -4.55 -5.35
N ASP A 28 4.22 -5.72 -5.50
CA ASP A 28 3.58 -7.02 -5.28
C ASP A 28 4.39 -7.78 -4.24
N GLY A 29 3.75 -8.19 -3.15
CA GLY A 29 4.50 -8.70 -2.02
C GLY A 29 3.68 -9.16 -0.84
N ASP A 30 4.37 -9.48 0.24
CA ASP A 30 3.78 -10.00 1.46
C ASP A 30 4.17 -9.14 2.67
N LEU A 31 3.21 -8.95 3.57
CA LEU A 31 3.45 -8.43 4.90
C LEU A 31 3.31 -9.57 5.92
N LEU A 32 4.30 -9.67 6.82
CA LEU A 32 4.23 -10.48 8.03
C LEU A 32 4.28 -9.54 9.24
N VAL A 33 3.17 -9.49 9.97
CA VAL A 33 2.99 -8.62 11.14
C VAL A 33 3.95 -9.03 12.26
N PRO A 34 4.59 -8.08 12.95
CA PRO A 34 4.37 -6.64 12.84
C PRO A 34 5.24 -5.93 11.80
N ASP A 35 6.41 -6.46 11.47
CA ASP A 35 7.53 -5.63 11.01
C ASP A 35 8.33 -6.25 9.85
N ARG A 36 7.76 -7.22 9.14
CA ARG A 36 8.42 -7.89 8.02
C ARG A 36 7.64 -7.67 6.73
N LEU A 37 8.37 -7.32 5.67
CA LEU A 37 7.82 -7.11 4.34
C LEU A 37 8.79 -7.62 3.30
N GLN A 38 8.29 -8.25 2.25
CA GLN A 38 9.03 -8.51 1.03
C GLN A 38 8.17 -8.10 -0.17
N ALA A 39 8.77 -7.54 -1.21
CA ALA A 39 8.03 -7.18 -2.42
C ALA A 39 8.94 -7.08 -3.64
N ASP A 40 8.36 -7.35 -4.80
CA ASP A 40 8.85 -6.88 -6.09
C ASP A 40 8.17 -5.54 -6.39
N ALA A 41 8.94 -4.48 -6.62
CA ALA A 41 8.44 -3.14 -6.84
C ALA A 41 8.88 -2.58 -8.19
N GLY A 42 7.94 -1.98 -8.91
CA GLY A 42 8.19 -1.19 -10.11
C GLY A 42 8.23 0.30 -9.76
N ALA A 43 9.32 0.97 -10.11
CA ALA A 43 9.47 2.40 -9.87
C ALA A 43 9.99 3.13 -11.11
N LEU A 44 9.53 4.38 -11.30
CA LEU A 44 10.13 5.28 -12.27
C LEU A 44 11.28 6.03 -11.61
N VAL A 45 12.47 5.88 -12.18
CA VAL A 45 13.68 6.65 -11.84
C VAL A 45 14.08 7.45 -13.08
N LEU A 46 14.04 8.78 -12.98
CA LEU A 46 14.31 9.68 -14.11
C LEU A 46 13.51 9.30 -15.38
N GLY A 47 12.25 8.88 -15.21
CA GLY A 47 11.36 8.47 -16.30
C GLY A 47 11.56 7.05 -16.84
N SER A 48 12.57 6.30 -16.35
CA SER A 48 12.79 4.91 -16.72
C SER A 48 12.18 3.98 -15.68
N LEU A 49 11.41 2.98 -16.13
CA LEU A 49 10.88 1.94 -15.25
C LEU A 49 12.00 0.98 -14.85
N VAL A 50 12.25 0.88 -13.54
CA VAL A 50 13.15 -0.09 -12.94
C VAL A 50 12.37 -1.04 -12.04
N GLN A 51 12.81 -2.30 -12.00
CA GLN A 51 12.29 -3.29 -11.07
C GLN A 51 13.32 -3.54 -9.99
N VAL A 52 12.87 -3.55 -8.74
CA VAL A 52 13.70 -3.84 -7.58
C VAL A 52 12.97 -4.81 -6.66
N LYS A 53 13.74 -5.65 -5.97
CA LYS A 53 13.23 -6.43 -4.84
C LYS A 53 13.49 -5.65 -3.57
N ILE A 54 12.55 -5.68 -2.64
CA ILE A 54 12.61 -5.03 -1.34
C ILE A 54 12.41 -6.10 -0.28
N ILE A 55 13.22 -6.05 0.78
CA ILE A 55 12.98 -6.79 2.02
C ILE A 55 13.14 -5.82 3.19
N VAL A 56 12.19 -5.84 4.11
CA VAL A 56 12.29 -5.16 5.40
C VAL A 56 12.11 -6.18 6.51
N VAL A 57 13.03 -6.19 7.47
CA VAL A 57 12.98 -7.04 8.67
C VAL A 57 13.24 -6.18 9.89
N GLY A 58 12.19 -5.87 10.64
CA GLY A 58 12.29 -4.93 11.74
C GLY A 58 12.68 -3.55 11.23
N GLY A 59 13.83 -3.04 11.70
CA GLY A 59 14.39 -1.76 11.24
C GLY A 59 15.36 -1.87 10.06
N GLN A 60 15.68 -3.09 9.60
CA GLN A 60 16.67 -3.29 8.53
C GLN A 60 15.97 -3.31 7.17
N GLN A 61 16.42 -2.47 6.24
CA GLN A 61 15.85 -2.33 4.91
C GLN A 61 16.87 -2.72 3.84
N TYR A 62 16.42 -3.52 2.89
CA TYR A 62 17.22 -4.05 1.81
C TYR A 62 16.52 -3.81 0.49
N MET A 63 17.30 -3.48 -0.54
CA MET A 63 16.81 -3.37 -1.90
C MET A 63 17.85 -3.94 -2.87
N THR A 64 17.43 -4.52 -3.98
CA THR A 64 18.36 -4.88 -5.05
C THR A 64 18.79 -3.64 -5.81
N ASP A 65 20.09 -3.51 -6.08
CA ASP A 65 20.59 -2.57 -7.08
C ASP A 65 19.98 -2.87 -8.46
N PRO A 66 19.33 -1.91 -9.13
CA PRO A 66 18.59 -2.16 -10.36
C PRO A 66 19.49 -2.49 -11.56
N ILE A 67 20.81 -2.28 -11.46
CA ILE A 67 21.77 -2.55 -12.55
C ILE A 67 22.41 -3.94 -12.35
N THR A 68 22.85 -4.23 -11.14
CA THR A 68 23.63 -5.43 -10.81
C THR A 68 22.78 -6.56 -10.22
N GLY A 69 21.57 -6.27 -9.74
CA GLY A 69 20.69 -7.22 -9.06
C GLY A 69 21.16 -7.63 -7.66
N ARG A 70 22.25 -7.05 -7.14
CA ARG A 70 22.80 -7.38 -5.82
C ARG A 70 22.02 -6.69 -4.72
N TRP A 71 21.85 -7.36 -3.59
CA TRP A 71 21.26 -6.75 -2.41
C TRP A 71 22.19 -5.68 -1.83
N GLN A 72 21.58 -4.60 -1.38
CA GLN A 72 22.24 -3.54 -0.64
C GLN A 72 21.38 -3.14 0.56
N THR A 73 22.03 -2.69 1.62
CA THR A 73 21.34 -2.04 2.75
C THR A 73 20.96 -0.64 2.33
N ILE A 74 19.70 -0.27 2.54
CA ILE A 74 19.17 1.06 2.25
C ILE A 74 18.46 1.62 3.48
N ASN A 75 18.00 2.87 3.39
CA ASN A 75 17.13 3.51 4.36
C ASN A 75 16.08 4.34 3.63
N GLY A 76 14.99 4.70 4.33
CA GLY A 76 13.99 5.63 3.83
C GLY A 76 12.76 4.99 3.20
N LEU A 77 12.65 3.65 3.19
CA LEU A 77 11.38 3.00 2.90
C LEU A 77 10.41 3.15 4.09
N PRO A 78 9.09 3.17 3.85
CA PRO A 78 8.10 3.13 4.92
C PRO A 78 8.30 1.92 5.84
N ASP A 79 8.18 2.15 7.15
CA ASP A 79 8.24 1.06 8.13
C ASP A 79 6.98 0.18 8.01
N PRO A 80 7.12 -1.14 7.78
CA PRO A 80 5.99 -2.05 7.64
C PRO A 80 5.05 -2.05 8.86
N ARG A 81 5.56 -1.68 10.04
CA ARG A 81 4.75 -1.53 11.26
C ARG A 81 3.64 -0.50 11.11
N VAL A 82 3.82 0.51 10.25
CA VAL A 82 2.77 1.49 9.95
C VAL A 82 1.55 0.80 9.36
N LEU A 83 1.74 -0.19 8.48
CA LEU A 83 0.66 -0.92 7.80
C LEU A 83 -0.11 -1.84 8.75
N SER A 84 0.59 -2.40 9.75
CA SER A 84 0.02 -3.32 10.74
C SER A 84 -0.47 -2.63 12.02
N ASP A 85 -0.17 -1.35 12.21
CA ASP A 85 -0.57 -0.60 13.40
C ASP A 85 -2.09 -0.40 13.50
N SER A 86 -2.62 -0.57 14.71
CA SER A 86 -4.07 -0.47 14.96
C SER A 86 -4.67 0.93 14.76
N ARG A 87 -3.85 1.99 14.74
CA ARG A 87 -4.27 3.40 14.63
C ARG A 87 -3.86 4.04 13.31
N THR A 88 -2.79 3.57 12.67
CA THR A 88 -2.29 4.14 11.40
C THR A 88 -2.31 3.16 10.23
N GLY A 89 -2.54 1.87 10.50
CA GLY A 89 -2.56 0.83 9.47
C GLY A 89 -3.81 0.82 8.62
N ILE A 90 -3.84 -0.14 7.70
CA ILE A 90 -4.90 -0.27 6.69
C ILE A 90 -6.29 -0.30 7.33
N ALA A 91 -6.45 -1.04 8.43
CA ALA A 91 -7.70 -1.11 9.19
C ALA A 91 -8.19 0.26 9.64
N ALA A 92 -7.26 1.07 10.15
CA ALA A 92 -7.55 2.37 10.72
C ALA A 92 -7.96 3.35 9.63
N LEU A 93 -7.34 3.29 8.44
CA LEU A 93 -7.70 4.11 7.28
C LEU A 93 -9.19 3.96 6.92
N LEU A 94 -9.74 2.74 7.00
CA LEU A 94 -11.15 2.49 6.71
C LEU A 94 -12.08 3.25 7.66
N GLY A 95 -11.71 3.32 8.94
CA GLY A 95 -12.46 4.06 9.96
C GLY A 95 -12.40 5.59 9.81
N GLN A 96 -11.52 6.10 8.94
CA GLN A 96 -11.36 7.55 8.68
C GLN A 96 -12.10 8.01 7.42
N ILE A 97 -12.79 7.10 6.72
CA ILE A 97 -13.58 7.45 5.53
C ILE A 97 -14.77 8.31 5.96
N ARG A 98 -14.83 9.53 5.41
CA ARG A 98 -15.88 10.51 5.66
C ARG A 98 -17.01 10.33 4.66
N ASN A 99 -18.24 10.58 5.12
CA ASN A 99 -19.47 10.50 4.34
C ASN A 99 -19.59 9.15 3.58
N PRO A 100 -19.49 8.01 4.27
CA PRO A 100 -19.57 6.72 3.61
C PRO A 100 -20.95 6.53 2.94
N SER A 101 -20.95 5.96 1.74
CA SER A 101 -22.17 5.57 1.06
C SER A 101 -22.87 4.41 1.78
N THR A 102 -24.14 4.18 1.45
CA THR A 102 -24.76 2.88 1.73
C THR A 102 -23.93 1.77 1.08
N PRO A 103 -23.65 0.65 1.78
CA PRO A 103 -22.93 -0.47 1.19
C PRO A 103 -23.68 -1.06 -0.02
N GLY A 104 -23.00 -1.11 -1.16
CA GLY A 104 -23.47 -1.80 -2.37
C GLY A 104 -22.93 -3.23 -2.45
N GLU A 105 -23.63 -4.11 -3.16
CA GLU A 105 -23.11 -5.44 -3.43
C GLU A 105 -22.11 -5.43 -4.60
N SER A 106 -21.00 -6.16 -4.45
CA SER A 106 -19.96 -6.26 -5.47
C SER A 106 -19.16 -7.56 -5.29
N SER A 107 -18.20 -7.79 -6.17
CA SER A 107 -17.18 -8.82 -6.00
C SER A 107 -15.82 -8.34 -6.50
N ILE A 108 -14.75 -8.80 -5.83
CA ILE A 108 -13.36 -8.58 -6.25
C ILE A 108 -12.71 -9.96 -6.35
N ASP A 109 -12.18 -10.29 -7.52
CA ASP A 109 -11.43 -11.54 -7.75
C ASP A 109 -12.17 -12.80 -7.25
N GLY A 110 -13.50 -12.83 -7.44
CA GLY A 110 -14.38 -13.92 -7.03
C GLY A 110 -14.88 -13.86 -5.57
N VAL A 111 -14.37 -12.95 -4.75
CA VAL A 111 -14.83 -12.75 -3.36
C VAL A 111 -16.04 -11.83 -3.35
N ALA A 112 -17.14 -12.27 -2.74
CA ALA A 112 -18.32 -11.44 -2.53
C ALA A 112 -18.03 -10.33 -1.50
N CYS A 113 -18.25 -9.07 -1.89
CA CYS A 113 -17.89 -7.90 -1.10
C CYS A 113 -19.06 -6.91 -0.93
N TRP A 114 -19.00 -6.15 0.16
CA TRP A 114 -19.63 -4.85 0.29
C TRP A 114 -18.71 -3.78 -0.31
N ASN A 115 -19.21 -2.98 -1.24
CA ASN A 115 -18.53 -1.82 -1.78
C ASN A 115 -19.04 -0.55 -1.07
N ILE A 116 -18.12 0.25 -0.53
CA ILE A 116 -18.41 1.50 0.19
C ILE A 116 -17.55 2.59 -0.42
N THR A 117 -18.16 3.71 -0.79
CA THR A 117 -17.45 4.90 -1.27
C THR A 117 -17.50 6.02 -0.24
N GLY A 118 -16.59 6.98 -0.34
CA GLY A 118 -16.54 8.15 0.54
C GLY A 118 -15.32 9.02 0.24
N LYS A 119 -14.92 9.82 1.22
CA LYS A 119 -13.73 10.68 1.12
C LYS A 119 -12.70 10.35 2.20
N LEU A 120 -11.43 10.29 1.83
CA LEU A 120 -10.31 10.11 2.76
C LEU A 120 -9.40 11.32 2.72
N ASP A 121 -9.07 11.87 3.89
CA ASP A 121 -8.05 12.92 3.99
C ASP A 121 -6.66 12.28 3.78
N ALA A 122 -5.88 12.82 2.84
CA ALA A 122 -4.54 12.33 2.56
C ALA A 122 -3.62 12.37 3.79
N ALA A 123 -3.92 13.19 4.81
CA ALA A 123 -3.18 13.22 6.07
C ALA A 123 -3.03 11.84 6.73
N TYR A 124 -4.00 10.94 6.56
CA TYR A 124 -3.93 9.58 7.12
C TYR A 124 -2.93 8.67 6.39
N LEU A 125 -2.47 9.05 5.20
CA LEU A 125 -1.47 8.31 4.43
C LEU A 125 -0.03 8.71 4.77
N ARG A 126 0.18 9.61 5.74
CA ARG A 126 1.51 10.14 6.11
C ARG A 126 2.53 9.03 6.39
N GLY A 127 2.13 7.99 7.11
CA GLY A 127 3.06 6.90 7.42
C GLY A 127 3.52 6.10 6.19
N LEU A 128 2.81 6.20 5.07
CA LEU A 128 3.13 5.51 3.81
C LEU A 128 3.81 6.43 2.79
N LEU A 129 3.35 7.68 2.70
CA LEU A 129 3.82 8.66 1.72
C LEU A 129 4.89 9.61 2.28
N GLY A 130 5.15 9.55 3.59
CA GLY A 130 6.13 10.38 4.27
C GLY A 130 5.82 11.88 4.14
N ASP A 131 6.88 12.68 4.02
CA ASP A 131 6.79 14.14 3.97
C ASP A 131 6.14 14.67 2.68
N GLN A 132 6.03 13.85 1.63
CA GLN A 132 5.36 14.21 0.38
C GLN A 132 3.83 14.31 0.55
N THR A 133 3.28 13.90 1.70
CA THR A 133 1.82 13.83 1.92
C THR A 133 1.14 15.20 1.86
N ARG A 134 0.10 15.33 1.03
CA ARG A 134 -0.72 16.54 0.90
C ARG A 134 -1.88 16.57 1.90
N ALA A 135 -1.57 16.71 3.19
CA ALA A 135 -2.59 16.78 4.24
C ALA A 135 -3.69 17.83 3.95
N GLY A 136 -4.96 17.49 4.23
CA GLY A 136 -6.11 18.32 3.91
C GLY A 136 -6.68 18.12 2.49
N SER A 137 -5.94 17.43 1.61
CA SER A 137 -6.48 16.96 0.33
C SER A 137 -7.48 15.82 0.55
N LEU A 138 -8.69 15.95 0.01
CA LEU A 138 -9.73 14.93 0.11
C LEU A 138 -9.74 14.03 -1.11
N LEU A 139 -9.28 12.80 -0.93
CA LEU A 139 -9.26 11.74 -1.93
C LEU A 139 -10.64 11.10 -2.05
N ASP A 140 -11.04 10.76 -3.27
CA ASP A 140 -12.13 9.81 -3.50
C ASP A 140 -11.68 8.42 -3.06
N ALA A 141 -12.43 7.80 -2.14
CA ALA A 141 -12.14 6.48 -1.63
C ALA A 141 -13.24 5.50 -2.01
N ALA A 142 -12.85 4.32 -2.45
CA ALA A 142 -13.72 3.16 -2.61
C ALA A 142 -13.06 1.94 -1.95
N VAL A 143 -13.84 1.17 -1.18
CA VAL A 143 -13.35 0.04 -0.41
C VAL A 143 -14.28 -1.15 -0.60
N TRP A 144 -13.67 -2.32 -0.81
CA TRP A 144 -14.36 -3.60 -0.92
C TRP A 144 -14.04 -4.46 0.29
N ILE A 145 -15.06 -4.73 1.10
CA ILE A 145 -14.96 -5.54 2.32
C ILE A 145 -15.67 -6.86 2.10
N GLY A 146 -15.00 -7.99 2.31
CA GLY A 146 -15.56 -9.33 2.13
C GLY A 146 -16.77 -9.54 3.02
N LYS A 147 -17.86 -10.07 2.45
CA LYS A 147 -19.11 -10.31 3.20
C LYS A 147 -18.93 -11.39 4.28
N ASN A 148 -18.03 -12.34 4.05
CA ASN A 148 -17.83 -13.51 4.93
C ASN A 148 -16.75 -13.27 5.99
N ASP A 149 -15.60 -12.73 5.60
CA ASP A 149 -14.43 -12.55 6.47
C ASP A 149 -14.35 -11.15 7.11
N GLN A 150 -15.13 -10.20 6.59
CA GLN A 150 -15.12 -8.79 7.01
C GLN A 150 -13.75 -8.13 6.86
N LEU A 151 -12.93 -8.60 5.92
CA LEU A 151 -11.62 -8.05 5.60
C LEU A 151 -11.70 -7.20 4.31
N PRO A 152 -10.92 -6.11 4.19
CA PRO A 152 -10.81 -5.36 2.95
C PRO A 152 -10.00 -6.18 1.95
N HIS A 153 -10.60 -6.45 0.80
CA HIS A 153 -9.93 -7.09 -0.33
C HIS A 153 -9.38 -6.06 -1.32
N GLN A 154 -9.93 -4.85 -1.34
CA GLN A 154 -9.42 -3.76 -2.18
C GLN A 154 -9.71 -2.39 -1.56
N ILE A 155 -8.76 -1.47 -1.70
CA ILE A 155 -8.89 -0.05 -1.42
C ILE A 155 -8.43 0.70 -2.67
N ARG A 156 -9.28 1.59 -3.18
CA ARG A 156 -8.97 2.45 -4.32
C ARG A 156 -9.10 3.90 -3.89
N LEU A 157 -8.01 4.66 -4.06
CA LEU A 157 -7.93 6.08 -3.75
C LEU A 157 -7.69 6.85 -5.04
N THR A 158 -8.42 7.95 -5.26
CA THR A 158 -8.24 8.83 -6.42
C THR A 158 -8.10 10.27 -5.97
N GLY A 159 -7.07 10.96 -6.48
CA GLY A 159 -6.79 12.36 -6.21
C GLY A 159 -5.36 12.61 -5.76
N VAL A 160 -5.13 13.83 -5.26
CA VAL A 160 -3.80 14.32 -4.90
C VAL A 160 -3.44 13.89 -3.47
N ALA A 161 -2.72 12.77 -3.33
CA ALA A 161 -2.32 12.24 -2.02
C ALA A 161 -0.91 12.70 -1.62
N ALA A 162 -0.02 12.83 -2.59
CA ALA A 162 1.34 13.27 -2.44
C ALA A 162 1.70 14.43 -3.39
N ASP A 163 2.80 15.12 -3.11
CA ASP A 163 3.39 16.10 -4.02
C ASP A 163 3.63 15.45 -5.40
N GLY A 164 3.29 16.20 -6.46
CA GLY A 164 3.37 15.73 -7.85
C GLY A 164 2.12 15.00 -8.35
N ASP A 165 1.29 14.43 -7.48
CA ASP A 165 0.02 13.80 -7.90
C ASP A 165 -0.93 14.78 -8.59
N THR A 166 -1.83 14.25 -9.40
CA THR A 166 -2.93 14.99 -10.01
C THR A 166 -4.27 14.53 -9.45
N SER A 167 -5.35 15.23 -9.80
CA SER A 167 -6.71 14.77 -9.49
C SER A 167 -7.07 13.44 -10.14
N GLN A 168 -6.31 13.01 -11.17
CA GLN A 168 -6.52 11.75 -11.87
C GLN A 168 -5.64 10.61 -11.33
N THR A 169 -4.70 10.88 -10.43
CA THR A 169 -3.83 9.82 -9.89
C THR A 169 -4.66 8.84 -9.07
N VAL A 170 -4.52 7.55 -9.38
CA VAL A 170 -5.23 6.46 -8.73
C VAL A 170 -4.23 5.55 -8.04
N ARG A 171 -4.51 5.18 -6.80
CA ARG A 171 -3.80 4.10 -6.09
C ARG A 171 -4.78 3.01 -5.77
N THR A 172 -4.53 1.81 -6.28
CA THR A 172 -5.32 0.61 -5.99
C THR A 172 -4.46 -0.34 -5.18
N LEU A 173 -4.90 -0.65 -3.95
CA LEU A 173 -4.29 -1.64 -3.08
C LEU A 173 -5.24 -2.82 -2.95
N LYS A 174 -4.85 -3.98 -3.48
CA LYS A 174 -5.52 -5.26 -3.28
C LYS A 174 -4.85 -6.02 -2.15
N LEU A 175 -5.65 -6.73 -1.37
CA LEU A 175 -5.19 -7.55 -0.24
C LEU A 175 -5.82 -8.94 -0.33
N SER A 176 -5.01 -9.97 -0.12
CA SER A 176 -5.44 -11.36 -0.23
C SER A 176 -4.57 -12.27 0.65
N LYS A 177 -4.82 -13.58 0.59
CA LYS A 177 -4.00 -14.61 1.26
C LYS A 177 -3.78 -14.31 2.76
N PHE A 178 -4.84 -13.84 3.42
CA PHE A 178 -4.79 -13.50 4.83
C PHE A 178 -4.41 -14.71 5.67
N ASN A 179 -3.49 -14.51 6.62
CA ASN A 179 -3.03 -15.52 7.59
C ASN A 179 -2.33 -16.75 6.97
N GLU A 180 -1.79 -16.65 5.76
CA GLU A 180 -0.89 -17.68 5.24
C GLU A 180 0.40 -17.78 6.06
N THR A 181 0.91 -19.00 6.21
CA THR A 181 2.17 -19.25 6.89
C THR A 181 3.32 -18.91 5.95
N ILE A 182 4.00 -17.79 6.21
CA ILE A 182 5.13 -17.30 5.41
C ILE A 182 6.34 -17.03 6.29
N THR A 183 7.51 -16.97 5.66
CA THR A 183 8.77 -16.57 6.32
C THR A 183 9.47 -15.53 5.46
N ILE A 184 9.89 -14.44 6.09
CA ILE A 184 10.64 -13.35 5.46
C ILE A 184 11.93 -13.18 6.25
N SER A 185 13.09 -13.35 5.61
CA SER A 185 14.41 -13.24 6.22
C SER A 185 15.26 -12.20 5.51
N ALA A 186 16.21 -11.59 6.24
CA ALA A 186 17.18 -10.69 5.63
C ALA A 186 17.97 -11.41 4.53
N PRO A 187 18.27 -10.73 3.40
CA PRO A 187 19.10 -11.29 2.35
C PRO A 187 20.58 -11.28 2.76
N ALA A 188 21.41 -12.01 2.01
CA ALA A 188 22.85 -11.81 2.02
C ALA A 188 23.20 -10.56 1.20
N VAL A 189 23.96 -9.64 1.80
CA VAL A 189 24.49 -8.40 1.19
C VAL A 189 25.98 -8.53 0.90
#